data_AF-A0A969HYD1-F1
#
_entry.id   AF-A0A969HYD1-F1
#
_cell.length_a   1.000
_cell.length_b   1.000
_cell.length_c   1.000
_cell.angle_alpha   90.00
_cell.angle_beta   90.00
_cell.angle_gamma   90.00
#
_symmetry.space_group_name_H-M   'P 1'
#
loop_
_entity.id
_entity.type
_entity.pdbx_description
1 polymer ?
#
loop_
_entity_poly.entity_id
_entity_poly.type
_entity_poly.pdbx_seq_one_letter_code
_entity_poly.pdbx_strand_id
1 'polypeptide(L)'
;MRTLTALGAALLLLAGTARADSFETSTRATEVPADSNGSLLVRPCSTCAPTLVRLTGESQFKVGRTEVDFAEFRRVVAEGGERYLNVSYDPATGNVIRLRLSGTLPRRPSR
;
A
#
# COMPACT_ATOMS: atom_id res chain seq x y z
N MET A 1 0.74 -30.89 52.66
CA MET A 1 0.07 -29.61 52.36
C MET A 1 1.06 -28.68 51.67
N ARG A 2 0.97 -28.54 50.33
CA ARG A 2 1.68 -27.50 49.58
C ARG A 2 0.76 -27.02 48.45
N THR A 3 0.14 -25.89 48.70
CA THR A 3 -0.63 -25.08 47.77
C THR A 3 0.32 -24.44 46.77
N LEU A 4 0.07 -24.66 45.48
CA LEU A 4 0.73 -23.95 44.38
C LEU A 4 -0.36 -23.37 43.49
N THR A 5 -0.71 -22.13 43.78
CA THR A 5 -1.60 -21.29 42.97
C THR A 5 -0.71 -20.61 41.93
N ALA A 6 -0.83 -20.97 40.66
CA ALA A 6 -0.23 -20.23 39.57
C ALA A 6 -1.35 -19.61 38.72
N LEU A 7 -1.63 -18.32 38.98
CA LEU A 7 -2.35 -17.46 38.05
C LEU A 7 -1.45 -17.22 36.83
N GLY A 8 -1.74 -17.88 35.71
CA GLY A 8 -1.15 -17.58 34.41
C GLY A 8 -2.02 -16.55 33.68
N ALA A 9 -1.48 -15.35 33.48
CA ALA A 9 -2.14 -14.20 32.87
C ALA A 9 -2.65 -14.47 31.45
N ALA A 10 -3.93 -14.18 31.21
CA ALA A 10 -4.52 -14.12 29.88
C ALA A 10 -4.01 -12.85 29.17
N LEU A 11 -3.03 -13.01 28.27
CA LEU A 11 -2.56 -11.96 27.37
C LEU A 11 -3.62 -11.77 26.27
N LEU A 12 -4.60 -10.90 26.52
CA LEU A 12 -5.57 -10.47 25.50
C LEU A 12 -4.84 -9.64 24.44
N LEU A 13 -4.51 -10.28 23.32
CA LEU A 13 -4.07 -9.64 22.09
C LEU A 13 -5.18 -8.72 21.57
N LEU A 14 -5.15 -7.45 21.98
CA LEU A 14 -5.86 -6.37 21.31
C LEU A 14 -5.20 -6.14 19.95
N ALA A 15 -5.52 -7.00 18.97
CA ALA A 15 -5.25 -6.73 17.57
C ALA A 15 -6.18 -5.58 17.15
N GLY A 16 -5.72 -4.34 17.34
CA GLY A 16 -6.37 -3.18 16.75
C GLY A 16 -6.41 -3.38 15.24
N THR A 17 -7.61 -3.52 14.69
CA THR A 17 -7.79 -3.57 13.24
C THR A 17 -7.47 -2.18 12.71
N ALA A 18 -6.24 -1.98 12.24
CA ALA A 18 -5.90 -0.79 11.46
C ALA A 18 -6.89 -0.73 10.29
N ARG A 19 -7.80 0.24 10.34
CA ARG A 19 -8.87 0.40 9.35
C ARG A 19 -8.21 0.91 8.09
N ALA A 20 -7.94 0.03 7.14
CA ALA A 20 -7.42 0.43 5.84
C ALA A 20 -8.57 0.90 4.95
N ASP A 21 -8.48 2.13 4.47
CA ASP A 21 -9.32 2.61 3.38
C ASP A 21 -8.57 2.40 2.06
N SER A 22 -9.32 2.28 0.97
CA SER A 22 -8.73 2.12 -0.35
C SER A 22 -9.55 2.78 -1.43
N PHE A 23 -8.86 3.25 -2.46
CA PHE A 23 -9.49 3.72 -3.69
C PHE A 23 -8.78 3.16 -4.92
N GLU A 24 -9.52 3.13 -6.02
CA GLU A 24 -9.05 2.69 -7.31
C GLU A 24 -8.85 3.90 -8.23
N THR A 25 -7.75 3.89 -8.95
CA THR A 25 -7.37 4.93 -9.91
C THR A 25 -6.62 4.25 -11.07
N SER A 26 -5.99 5.01 -11.95
CA SER A 26 -5.10 4.50 -12.98
C SER A 26 -3.73 5.16 -12.92
N THR A 27 -2.75 4.50 -13.53
CA THR A 27 -1.40 5.07 -13.73
C THR A 27 -1.38 6.32 -14.62
N ARG A 28 -2.48 6.63 -15.33
CA ARG A 28 -2.63 7.89 -16.08
C ARG A 28 -3.13 9.04 -15.23
N ALA A 29 -3.98 8.74 -14.23
CA ALA A 29 -4.57 9.73 -13.35
C ALA A 29 -3.75 9.95 -12.06
N THR A 30 -2.65 9.22 -11.89
CA THR A 30 -1.83 9.25 -10.67
C THR A 30 -0.37 9.45 -11.02
N GLU A 31 0.21 10.52 -10.48
CA GLU A 31 1.65 10.73 -10.52
C GLU A 31 2.28 9.94 -9.36
N VAL A 32 3.07 8.91 -9.71
CA VAL A 32 3.86 8.17 -8.73
C VAL A 32 5.13 8.97 -8.45
N PRO A 33 5.46 9.28 -7.19
CA PRO A 33 6.64 10.06 -6.83
C PRO A 33 7.95 9.47 -7.36
N ALA A 34 9.00 10.29 -7.42
CA ALA A 34 10.32 9.84 -7.87
C ALA A 34 11.02 8.92 -6.85
N ASP A 35 10.67 9.06 -5.56
CA ASP A 35 11.26 8.35 -4.43
C ASP A 35 10.18 7.63 -3.61
N SER A 36 10.62 6.71 -2.74
CA SER A 36 9.73 5.90 -1.89
C SER A 36 9.17 6.68 -0.70
N ASN A 37 9.39 7.99 -0.62
CA ASN A 37 8.99 8.87 0.48
C ASN A 37 8.41 10.19 -0.07
N GLY A 38 7.20 10.13 -0.60
CA GLY A 38 6.55 11.28 -1.21
C GLY A 38 5.09 11.43 -0.81
N SER A 39 4.44 12.43 -1.36
CA SER A 39 2.99 12.59 -1.24
C SER A 39 2.31 12.30 -2.57
N LEU A 40 1.16 11.64 -2.51
CA LEU A 40 0.28 11.44 -3.66
C LEU A 40 -1.01 12.18 -3.37
N LEU A 41 -1.35 13.13 -4.24
CA LEU A 41 -2.68 13.71 -4.23
C LEU A 41 -3.59 12.77 -5.00
N VAL A 42 -4.61 12.25 -4.33
CA VAL A 42 -5.57 11.36 -4.99
C VAL A 42 -6.99 11.84 -4.82
N ARG A 43 -7.75 11.72 -5.91
CA ARG A 43 -9.16 12.03 -5.94
C ARG A 43 -9.95 10.73 -6.19
N PRO A 44 -10.59 10.15 -5.16
CA PRO A 44 -11.22 8.84 -5.28
C PRO A 44 -12.51 8.84 -6.12
N CYS A 45 -13.16 10.00 -6.30
CA CYS A 45 -14.31 10.16 -7.18
C CYS A 45 -14.43 11.60 -7.71
N SER A 46 -15.21 11.84 -8.78
CA SER A 46 -15.32 13.15 -9.42
C SER A 46 -15.84 14.28 -8.51
N THR A 47 -16.63 13.94 -7.50
CA THR A 47 -17.21 14.86 -6.52
C THR A 47 -16.55 14.78 -5.14
N CYS A 48 -15.59 13.86 -4.96
CA CYS A 48 -14.89 13.68 -3.70
C CYS A 48 -13.84 14.78 -3.51
N ALA A 49 -13.65 15.23 -2.26
CA ALA A 49 -12.51 16.04 -1.92
C ALA A 49 -11.21 15.27 -2.24
N PRO A 50 -10.18 15.92 -2.82
CA PRO A 50 -8.87 15.32 -2.96
C PRO A 50 -8.27 15.01 -1.58
N THR A 51 -7.67 13.84 -1.45
CA THR A 51 -6.94 13.42 -0.25
C THR A 51 -5.46 13.33 -0.57
N LEU A 52 -4.63 13.97 0.26
CA LEU A 52 -3.18 13.82 0.19
C LEU A 52 -2.79 12.60 1.04
N VAL A 53 -2.20 11.59 0.43
CA VAL A 53 -1.65 10.41 1.12
C VAL A 53 -0.13 10.41 1.02
N ARG A 54 0.54 9.75 1.97
CA ARG A 54 2.00 9.78 2.07
C ARG A 54 2.62 8.39 1.90
N LEU A 55 3.55 8.26 0.98
CA LEU A 55 4.45 7.11 0.92
C LEU A 55 5.51 7.23 2.01
N THR A 56 5.81 6.10 2.62
CA THR A 56 6.89 5.95 3.59
C THR A 56 7.74 4.74 3.21
N GLY A 57 8.89 4.58 3.85
CA GLY A 57 9.71 3.36 3.72
C GLY A 57 9.00 2.07 4.15
N GLU A 58 7.85 2.16 4.80
CA GLU A 58 7.03 1.01 5.23
C GLU A 58 5.95 0.64 4.20
N SER A 59 5.73 1.47 3.18
CA SER A 59 4.74 1.22 2.14
C SER A 59 5.10 -0.01 1.30
N GLN A 60 4.11 -0.88 1.05
CA GLN A 60 4.29 -2.07 0.21
C GLN A 60 3.97 -1.77 -1.26
N PHE A 61 4.78 -2.31 -2.17
CA PHE A 61 4.58 -2.15 -3.61
C PHE A 61 4.30 -3.50 -4.27
N LYS A 62 3.22 -3.59 -5.05
CA LYS A 62 2.79 -4.85 -5.68
C LYS A 62 2.44 -4.67 -7.15
N VAL A 63 2.79 -5.69 -7.94
CA VAL A 63 2.31 -5.88 -9.32
C VAL A 63 1.54 -7.19 -9.37
N GLY A 64 0.23 -7.10 -9.54
CA GLY A 64 -0.68 -8.23 -9.35
C GLY A 64 -0.62 -8.74 -7.92
N ARG A 65 -0.12 -9.98 -7.75
CA ARG A 65 0.08 -10.62 -6.44
C ARG A 65 1.54 -10.59 -5.98
N THR A 66 2.45 -10.13 -6.82
CA THR A 66 3.89 -10.15 -6.53
C THR A 66 4.30 -8.87 -5.84
N GLU A 67 4.96 -9.01 -4.70
CA GLU A 67 5.62 -7.89 -4.02
C GLU A 67 6.94 -7.55 -4.71
N VAL A 68 7.21 -6.26 -4.84
CA VAL A 68 8.39 -5.71 -5.50
C VAL A 68 8.94 -4.55 -4.68
N ASP A 69 10.19 -4.18 -4.93
CA ASP A 69 10.70 -2.91 -4.41
C ASP A 69 10.11 -1.71 -5.17
N PHE A 70 10.33 -0.51 -4.65
CA PHE A 70 9.82 0.72 -5.24
C PHE A 70 10.41 1.01 -6.63
N ALA A 71 11.68 0.68 -6.86
CA ALA A 71 12.35 0.96 -8.13
C ALA A 71 11.74 0.11 -9.26
N GLU A 72 11.50 -1.17 -8.99
CA GLU A 72 10.84 -2.09 -9.90
C GLU A 72 9.36 -1.72 -10.10
N PHE A 73 8.65 -1.31 -9.05
CA PHE A 73 7.29 -0.78 -9.17
C PHE A 73 7.23 0.42 -10.14
N ARG A 74 8.10 1.42 -9.93
CA ARG A 74 8.19 2.60 -10.81
C ARG A 74 8.55 2.24 -12.24
N ARG A 75 9.47 1.31 -12.43
CA ARG A 75 9.83 0.80 -13.76
C ARG A 75 8.61 0.24 -14.48
N VAL A 76 7.79 -0.56 -13.80
CA VAL A 76 6.57 -1.14 -14.38
C VAL A 76 5.50 -0.08 -14.67
N VAL A 77 5.38 0.96 -13.82
CA VAL A 77 4.51 2.11 -14.10
C VAL A 77 4.97 2.83 -15.38
N ALA A 78 6.27 3.05 -15.54
CA ALA A 78 6.84 3.79 -16.67
C ALA A 78 6.83 3.01 -18.00
N GLU A 79 7.05 1.69 -17.96
CA GLU A 79 7.07 0.83 -19.14
C GLU A 79 5.66 0.37 -19.57
N GLY A 80 4.68 0.43 -18.67
CA GLY A 80 3.33 -0.07 -18.90
C GLY A 80 2.43 0.95 -19.59
N GLY A 81 1.46 0.44 -20.35
CA GLY A 81 0.27 1.22 -20.70
C GLY A 81 -0.59 1.56 -19.47
N GLU A 82 -1.77 2.12 -19.70
CA GLU A 82 -2.73 2.40 -18.62
C GLU A 82 -3.04 1.13 -17.81
N ARG A 83 -2.80 1.17 -16.51
CA ARG A 83 -3.09 0.09 -15.57
C ARG A 83 -3.93 0.61 -14.41
N TYR A 84 -4.80 -0.25 -13.88
CA TYR A 84 -5.49 0.04 -12.63
C TYR A 84 -4.50 0.02 -11.47
N LEU A 85 -4.62 1.03 -10.61
CA LEU A 85 -3.85 1.20 -9.41
C LEU A 85 -4.80 1.22 -8.22
N ASN A 86 -4.61 0.30 -7.29
CA ASN A 86 -5.27 0.35 -5.99
C ASN A 86 -4.30 0.96 -4.98
N VAL A 87 -4.76 1.97 -4.25
CA VAL A 87 -4.02 2.61 -3.17
C VAL A 87 -4.75 2.31 -1.87
N SER A 88 -4.10 1.56 -0.99
CA SER A 88 -4.57 1.31 0.38
C SER A 88 -3.80 2.21 1.33
N TYR A 89 -4.49 2.91 2.22
CA TYR A 89 -3.89 3.84 3.17
C TYR A 89 -4.59 3.76 4.53
N ASP A 90 -3.90 4.21 5.57
CA ASP A 90 -4.46 4.42 6.89
C ASP A 90 -5.09 5.82 6.95
N PRO A 91 -6.41 5.96 7.13
CA PRO A 91 -7.08 7.26 7.19
C PRO A 91 -6.73 8.04 8.47
N ALA A 92 -6.23 7.40 9.52
CA ALA A 92 -5.82 8.10 10.75
C ALA A 92 -4.49 8.83 10.56
N THR A 93 -3.55 8.24 9.81
CA THR A 93 -2.21 8.80 9.61
C THR A 93 -2.00 9.41 8.22
N GLY A 94 -2.84 9.06 7.25
CA GLY A 94 -2.65 9.39 5.83
C GLY A 94 -1.54 8.57 5.16
N ASN A 95 -0.93 7.61 5.86
CA ASN A 95 0.17 6.82 5.33
C ASN A 95 -0.34 5.73 4.38
N VAL A 96 0.29 5.63 3.23
CA VAL A 96 0.05 4.56 2.27
C VAL A 96 0.58 3.25 2.85
N ILE A 97 -0.33 2.29 3.02
CA ILE A 97 -0.02 0.93 3.44
C ILE A 97 0.46 0.15 2.21
N ARG A 98 -0.22 0.31 1.06
CA ARG A 98 0.07 -0.47 -0.15
C ARG A 98 -0.33 0.23 -1.43
N LEU A 99 0.54 0.15 -2.43
CA LEU A 99 0.23 0.41 -3.83
C LEU A 99 0.21 -0.92 -4.60
N ARG A 100 -0.88 -1.19 -5.34
CA ARG A 100 -1.01 -2.39 -6.18
C ARG A 100 -1.40 -2.03 -7.60
N LEU A 101 -0.52 -2.32 -8.55
CA LEU A 101 -0.84 -2.31 -9.98
C LEU A 101 -1.54 -3.59 -10.37
N SER A 102 -2.56 -3.49 -11.22
CA SER A 102 -3.16 -4.66 -11.88
C SER A 102 -2.22 -5.29 -12.90
N GLY A 103 -2.42 -6.57 -13.16
CA GLY A 103 -1.71 -7.32 -14.19
C GLY A 103 -0.54 -8.13 -13.65
N THR A 104 0.39 -8.48 -14.54
CA THR A 104 1.58 -9.28 -14.23
C THR A 104 2.84 -8.46 -14.42
N LEU A 105 3.93 -8.90 -13.78
CA LEU A 105 5.26 -8.37 -14.03
C LEU A 105 5.66 -8.66 -15.48
N PRO A 106 6.07 -7.63 -16.25
CA PRO A 106 6.66 -7.85 -17.56
C PRO A 106 7.88 -8.78 -17.43
N ARG A 107 8.04 -9.74 -18.34
CA ARG A 107 9.27 -10.55 -18.39
C ARG A 107 10.44 -9.61 -18.67
N ARG A 108 11.45 -9.64 -17.81
CA ARG A 108 12.73 -8.95 -18.09
C ARG A 108 13.34 -9.61 -19.34
N PRO A 109 13.77 -8.83 -20.36
CA PRO A 109 14.58 -9.40 -21.42
C PRO A 109 15.85 -9.97 -20.79
N SER A 110 16.17 -11.24 -21.07
CA SER A 110 17.48 -11.79 -20.76
C SER A 110 18.51 -11.01 -21.58
N ARG A 111 19.41 -10.29 -20.91
CA ARG A 111 20.61 -9.73 -21.55
C ARG A 111 21.62 -10.83 -21.82
#